data_AF-A0AAE0Z7S7-F1
#
_entry.id   AF-A0AAE0Z7S7-F1
#
_cell.length_a   1.000
_cell.length_b   1.000
_cell.length_c   1.000
_cell.angle_alpha   90.00
_cell.angle_beta   90.00
_cell.angle_gamma   90.00
#
_symmetry.space_group_name_H-M   'P 1'
#
loop_
_entity.id
_entity.type
_entity.pdbx_description
1 polymer ?
#
loop_
_entity_poly.entity_id
_entity_poly.type
_entity_poly.pdbx_seq_one_letter_code
_entity_poly.pdbx_strand_id
1 'polypeptide(L)'
;MRDWGGTLPLRELTKSTNEMRDWGGTLLLRELTKSINEMRDWGGTLLLRELTKSTNEMRNWGGTPLLRELTKSINEMKDWGGTLLLRELTKSTNEMRDWGGALLLRELTKSTNEMRDWGETLLLRELTKSTNEMRDWGGTLLLRELTKSINEMRDWGGTLLLRELTKSINEMRDWGGTLLLRELTKSTNEMRDWGGTLLLRELTKSTNEMRDWGETLLLRELTKSTNEMRDWRGTLLLRELTKSTNERLGWNTSVQEDH
;
A
#
# COMPACT_ATOMS: atom_id res chain seq x y z
N MET A 1 6.71 -37.37 0.86
CA MET A 1 7.10 -36.03 1.35
C MET A 1 8.61 -36.00 1.50
N ARG A 2 9.27 -34.96 0.96
CA ARG A 2 10.63 -34.62 1.40
C ARG A 2 10.48 -33.43 2.33
N ASP A 3 10.70 -33.65 3.61
CA ASP A 3 10.91 -32.59 4.58
C ASP A 3 12.26 -31.93 4.25
N TRP A 4 12.28 -30.61 4.13
CA TRP A 4 13.45 -29.85 3.70
C TRP A 4 14.11 -29.05 4.84
N GLY A 5 13.81 -29.36 6.10
CA GLY A 5 14.45 -28.71 7.25
C GLY A 5 15.94 -29.04 7.41
N GLY A 6 16.75 -28.01 7.71
CA GLY A 6 18.20 -28.16 7.92
C GLY A 6 18.86 -26.99 8.66
N THR A 7 19.62 -27.29 9.71
CA THR A 7 20.36 -26.32 10.53
C THR A 7 21.75 -26.01 9.97
N LEU A 8 21.84 -25.30 8.83
CA LEU A 8 23.08 -24.67 8.35
C LEU A 8 22.78 -23.46 7.43
N PRO A 9 23.70 -22.49 7.29
CA PRO A 9 23.61 -21.48 6.24
C PRO A 9 23.64 -22.12 4.85
N LEU A 10 22.62 -21.85 4.04
CA LEU A 10 22.45 -22.38 2.68
C LEU A 10 22.73 -21.28 1.62
N ARG A 11 23.54 -21.64 0.60
CA ARG A 11 23.94 -20.70 -0.47
C ARG A 11 23.04 -20.76 -1.70
N GLU A 12 22.72 -21.96 -2.18
CA GLU A 12 21.82 -22.28 -3.31
C GLU A 12 21.47 -23.77 -3.20
N LEU A 13 20.19 -24.14 -3.29
CA LEU A 13 19.74 -25.52 -3.14
C LEU A 13 19.62 -26.22 -4.50
N THR A 14 18.96 -25.58 -5.47
CA THR A 14 18.73 -26.13 -6.82
C THR A 14 18.68 -25.01 -7.86
N LYS A 15 18.79 -25.35 -9.16
CA LYS A 15 18.54 -24.39 -10.25
C LYS A 15 17.04 -24.14 -10.49
N SER A 16 16.24 -25.20 -10.44
CA SER A 16 14.79 -25.15 -10.61
C SER A 16 14.13 -26.31 -9.89
N THR A 17 12.88 -26.15 -9.50
CA THR A 17 12.08 -27.23 -8.89
C THR A 17 10.61 -27.01 -9.21
N ASN A 18 9.85 -28.09 -9.44
CA ASN A 18 8.42 -27.97 -9.72
C ASN A 18 7.65 -27.59 -8.46
N GLU A 19 7.86 -28.34 -7.37
CA GLU A 19 7.12 -28.15 -6.13
C GLU A 19 8.03 -28.20 -4.91
N MET A 20 7.72 -27.34 -3.94
CA MET A 20 8.36 -27.31 -2.64
C MET A 20 7.30 -27.13 -1.56
N ARG A 21 7.28 -28.05 -0.58
CA ARG A 21 6.24 -28.10 0.46
C ARG A 21 6.89 -28.31 1.82
N ASP A 22 6.20 -27.87 2.86
CA ASP A 22 6.51 -28.14 4.27
C ASP A 22 7.95 -27.74 4.65
N TRP A 23 8.34 -26.50 4.36
CA TRP A 23 9.66 -26.02 4.75
C TRP A 23 9.62 -25.43 6.16
N GLY A 24 10.48 -25.95 7.04
CA GLY A 24 10.67 -25.44 8.40
C GLY A 24 12.14 -25.29 8.76
N GLY A 25 12.52 -24.12 9.30
CA GLY A 25 13.75 -23.98 10.09
C GLY A 25 15.04 -23.77 9.29
N THR A 26 15.42 -22.51 9.09
CA THR A 26 16.76 -22.13 8.60
C THR A 26 17.21 -20.81 9.21
N LEU A 27 18.44 -20.74 9.73
CA LEU A 27 18.94 -19.51 10.38
C LEU A 27 19.30 -18.44 9.34
N LEU A 28 19.96 -18.84 8.25
CA LEU A 28 20.41 -17.96 7.16
C LEU A 28 20.19 -18.62 5.80
N LEU A 29 19.44 -17.96 4.91
CA LEU A 29 19.29 -18.39 3.51
C LEU A 29 19.66 -17.25 2.57
N ARG A 30 20.62 -17.50 1.67
CA ARG A 30 21.07 -16.50 0.69
C ARG A 30 20.24 -16.50 -0.59
N GLU A 31 20.05 -17.67 -1.18
CA GLU A 31 19.27 -17.93 -2.40
C GLU A 31 18.78 -19.38 -2.31
N LEU A 32 17.49 -19.63 -2.56
CA LEU A 32 16.98 -21.01 -2.57
C LEU A 32 17.18 -21.64 -3.94
N THR A 33 16.69 -20.96 -4.98
CA THR A 33 16.70 -21.44 -6.36
C THR A 33 16.38 -20.34 -7.35
N LYS A 34 16.57 -20.57 -8.66
CA LYS A 34 16.19 -19.56 -9.66
C LYS A 34 14.70 -19.55 -9.91
N SER A 35 14.06 -20.71 -10.00
CA SER A 35 12.64 -20.82 -10.38
C SER A 35 11.91 -21.95 -9.66
N ILE A 36 10.71 -21.66 -9.17
CA ILE A 36 9.79 -22.66 -8.60
C ILE A 36 8.42 -22.51 -9.26
N ASN A 37 7.74 -23.60 -9.60
CA ASN A 37 6.34 -23.46 -10.00
C ASN A 37 5.46 -23.22 -8.77
N GLU A 38 5.48 -24.12 -7.79
CA GLU A 38 4.65 -24.00 -6.60
C GLU A 38 5.45 -24.11 -5.29
N MET A 39 5.17 -23.20 -4.36
CA MET A 39 5.65 -23.29 -2.98
C MET A 39 4.47 -23.24 -2.00
N ARG A 40 4.46 -24.17 -1.04
CA ARG A 40 3.40 -24.26 -0.02
C ARG A 40 3.99 -24.47 1.37
N ASP A 41 3.32 -23.93 2.38
CA ASP A 41 3.56 -24.22 3.79
C ASP A 41 5.02 -23.96 4.19
N TRP A 42 5.44 -22.70 4.08
CA TRP A 42 6.81 -22.28 4.38
C TRP A 42 6.87 -21.49 5.68
N GLY A 43 7.80 -21.84 6.59
CA GLY A 43 8.01 -21.07 7.81
C GLY A 43 9.40 -21.25 8.43
N GLY A 44 9.71 -20.43 9.43
CA GLY A 44 10.88 -20.64 10.29
C GLY A 44 12.24 -20.26 9.69
N THR A 45 12.28 -19.37 8.69
CA THR A 45 13.54 -18.76 8.24
C THR A 45 13.78 -17.44 8.97
N LEU A 46 14.93 -17.27 9.63
CA LEU A 46 15.21 -16.06 10.43
C LEU A 46 15.71 -14.89 9.56
N LEU A 47 16.68 -15.16 8.69
CA LEU A 47 17.25 -14.20 7.73
C LEU A 47 17.18 -14.76 6.30
N LEU A 48 16.52 -14.02 5.41
CA LEU A 48 16.40 -14.37 3.99
C LEU A 48 16.85 -13.20 3.11
N ARG A 49 17.83 -13.45 2.23
CA ARG A 49 18.33 -12.44 1.29
C ARG A 49 17.52 -12.39 -0.01
N GLU A 50 17.36 -13.53 -0.67
CA GLU A 50 16.60 -13.74 -1.90
C GLU A 50 16.04 -15.16 -1.83
N LEU A 51 14.74 -15.37 -2.06
CA LEU A 51 14.20 -16.74 -2.11
C LEU A 51 14.38 -17.30 -3.51
N THR A 52 13.76 -16.64 -4.50
CA THR A 52 13.78 -17.08 -5.89
C THR A 52 13.91 -15.88 -6.85
N LYS A 53 14.15 -16.15 -8.13
CA LYS A 53 13.97 -15.11 -9.16
C LYS A 53 12.53 -15.08 -9.67
N SER A 54 11.90 -16.25 -9.81
CA SER A 54 10.53 -16.37 -10.29
C SER A 54 9.79 -17.50 -9.61
N THR A 55 8.55 -17.24 -9.23
CA THR A 55 7.63 -18.26 -8.71
C THR A 55 6.27 -18.12 -9.38
N ASN A 56 5.60 -19.21 -9.76
CA ASN A 56 4.22 -19.07 -10.24
C ASN A 56 3.28 -18.85 -9.06
N GLU A 57 3.29 -19.77 -8.09
CA GLU A 57 2.36 -19.74 -6.96
C GLU A 57 3.09 -19.92 -5.62
N MET A 58 2.68 -19.13 -4.63
CA MET A 58 3.16 -19.23 -3.25
C MET A 58 1.98 -19.14 -2.29
N ARG A 59 1.85 -20.13 -1.41
CA ARG A 59 0.73 -20.23 -0.45
C ARG A 59 1.24 -20.54 0.96
N ASN A 60 0.55 -20.02 1.97
CA ASN A 60 0.75 -20.32 3.39
C ASN A 60 2.18 -20.06 3.87
N TRP A 61 2.57 -18.79 3.93
CA TRP A 61 3.89 -18.39 4.44
C TRP A 61 3.80 -17.95 5.90
N GLY A 62 4.49 -18.63 6.82
CA GLY A 62 4.48 -18.37 8.27
C GLY A 62 5.32 -17.17 8.74
N GLY A 63 5.75 -16.30 7.84
CA GLY A 63 6.56 -15.11 8.13
C GLY A 63 8.07 -15.36 8.18
N THR A 64 8.84 -14.31 7.93
CA THR A 64 10.31 -14.26 8.10
C THR A 64 10.61 -13.02 8.92
N PRO A 65 11.34 -13.06 10.04
CA PRO A 65 11.68 -11.86 10.80
C PRO A 65 12.38 -10.81 9.94
N LEU A 66 13.37 -11.20 9.14
CA LEU A 66 14.17 -10.28 8.33
C LEU A 66 14.28 -10.78 6.88
N LEU A 67 13.67 -10.03 5.97
CA LEU A 67 13.60 -10.36 4.55
C LEU A 67 14.12 -9.18 3.71
N ARG A 68 15.11 -9.44 2.87
CA ARG A 68 15.65 -8.42 1.96
C ARG A 68 14.89 -8.36 0.64
N GLU A 69 14.74 -9.48 -0.03
CA GLU A 69 14.03 -9.63 -1.31
C GLU A 69 13.37 -11.02 -1.28
N LEU A 70 12.07 -11.14 -1.55
CA LEU A 70 11.46 -12.46 -1.68
C LEU A 70 11.74 -13.02 -3.07
N THR A 71 11.27 -12.30 -4.08
CA THR A 71 11.37 -12.72 -5.48
C THR A 71 11.47 -11.52 -6.40
N LYS A 72 11.85 -11.73 -7.67
CA LYS A 72 11.70 -10.67 -8.68
C LYS A 72 10.31 -10.68 -9.28
N SER A 73 9.73 -11.86 -9.47
CA SER A 73 8.41 -12.02 -10.08
C SER A 73 7.63 -13.13 -9.41
N ILE A 74 6.36 -12.88 -9.17
CA ILE A 74 5.41 -13.91 -8.76
C ILE A 74 4.09 -13.73 -9.50
N ASN A 75 3.42 -14.81 -9.91
CA ASN A 75 2.08 -14.66 -10.47
C ASN A 75 1.08 -14.51 -9.33
N GLU A 76 1.05 -15.46 -8.39
CA GLU A 76 0.08 -15.47 -7.30
C GLU A 76 0.75 -15.69 -5.95
N MET A 77 0.40 -14.82 -4.99
CA MET A 77 0.75 -14.98 -3.58
C MET A 77 -0.51 -14.97 -2.71
N LYS A 78 -0.64 -15.97 -1.83
CA LYS A 78 -1.78 -16.11 -0.94
C LYS A 78 -1.33 -16.48 0.48
N ASP A 79 -2.04 -15.97 1.48
CA ASP A 79 -1.92 -16.36 2.89
C ASP A 79 -0.49 -16.16 3.41
N TRP A 80 -0.06 -14.90 3.45
CA TRP A 80 1.28 -14.53 3.86
C TRP A 80 1.29 -13.91 5.26
N GLY A 81 1.93 -14.58 6.20
CA GLY A 81 2.14 -14.11 7.57
C GLY A 81 3.12 -12.94 7.67
N GLY A 82 3.04 -12.21 8.78
CA GLY A 82 3.78 -10.95 8.92
C GLY A 82 5.31 -11.07 8.93
N THR A 83 5.98 -9.94 8.72
CA THR A 83 7.46 -9.81 8.74
C THR A 83 7.88 -8.64 9.63
N LEU A 84 8.97 -8.76 10.40
CA LEU A 84 9.45 -7.60 11.17
C LEU A 84 10.08 -6.56 10.25
N LEU A 85 11.13 -6.91 9.50
CA LEU A 85 11.78 -6.00 8.56
C LEU A 85 11.75 -6.57 7.15
N LEU A 86 11.13 -5.84 6.24
CA LEU A 86 11.05 -6.15 4.82
C LEU A 86 11.61 -5.00 3.98
N ARG A 87 12.64 -5.27 3.18
CA ARG A 87 13.21 -4.26 2.29
C ARG A 87 12.47 -4.18 0.94
N GLU A 88 12.26 -5.31 0.28
CA GLU A 88 11.56 -5.43 -1.00
C GLU A 88 10.82 -6.77 -0.97
N LEU A 89 9.51 -6.82 -1.22
CA LEU A 89 8.85 -8.12 -1.39
C LEU A 89 9.13 -8.64 -2.79
N THR A 90 8.74 -7.88 -3.80
CA THR A 90 8.83 -8.29 -5.21
C THR A 90 9.09 -7.11 -6.12
N LYS A 91 9.52 -7.35 -7.36
CA LYS A 91 9.45 -6.31 -8.40
C LYS A 91 8.09 -6.31 -9.08
N SER A 92 7.52 -7.48 -9.32
CA SER A 92 6.29 -7.68 -10.06
C SER A 92 5.44 -8.78 -9.44
N THR A 93 4.16 -8.51 -9.29
CA THR A 93 3.16 -9.52 -8.88
C THR A 93 1.90 -9.37 -9.73
N ASN A 94 1.28 -10.47 -10.16
CA ASN A 94 -0.07 -10.34 -10.74
C ASN A 94 -1.09 -10.19 -9.62
N GLU A 95 -1.14 -11.14 -8.69
CA GLU A 95 -2.12 -11.15 -7.61
C GLU A 95 -1.48 -11.39 -6.25
N MET A 96 -1.93 -10.61 -5.27
CA MET A 96 -1.56 -10.78 -3.87
C MET A 96 -2.78 -10.72 -2.98
N ARG A 97 -2.96 -11.72 -2.12
CA ARG A 97 -4.10 -11.86 -1.21
C ARG A 97 -3.66 -12.27 0.17
N ASP A 98 -4.38 -11.79 1.18
CA ASP A 98 -4.27 -12.22 2.58
C ASP A 98 -2.85 -12.01 3.15
N TRP A 99 -2.39 -10.76 3.25
CA TRP A 99 -1.07 -10.45 3.82
C TRP A 99 -1.17 -9.91 5.24
N GLY A 100 -0.38 -10.45 6.16
CA GLY A 100 -0.57 -10.28 7.60
C GLY A 100 0.08 -9.05 8.26
N GLY A 101 0.87 -8.25 7.56
CA GLY A 101 1.47 -7.04 8.13
C GLY A 101 3.00 -7.01 8.12
N ALA A 102 3.58 -5.83 8.28
CA ALA A 102 4.98 -5.70 8.67
C ALA A 102 5.21 -4.56 9.66
N LEU A 103 6.24 -4.71 10.49
CA LEU A 103 6.66 -3.60 11.32
C LEU A 103 7.30 -2.51 10.44
N LEU A 104 8.38 -2.85 9.73
CA LEU A 104 9.07 -1.92 8.83
C LEU A 104 9.08 -2.48 7.40
N LEU A 105 8.46 -1.75 6.48
CA LEU A 105 8.44 -2.05 5.06
C LEU A 105 9.01 -0.89 4.25
N ARG A 106 10.06 -1.16 3.46
CA ARG A 106 10.68 -0.13 2.62
C ARG A 106 10.02 0.00 1.25
N GLU A 107 9.85 -1.09 0.53
CA GLU A 107 9.20 -1.14 -0.79
C GLU A 107 8.42 -2.44 -0.84
N LEU A 108 7.13 -2.40 -1.14
CA LEU A 108 6.38 -3.64 -1.32
C LEU A 108 6.67 -4.23 -2.70
N THR A 109 6.34 -3.46 -3.73
CA THR A 109 6.41 -3.90 -5.13
C THR A 109 6.65 -2.72 -6.06
N LYS A 110 7.22 -2.96 -7.24
CA LYS A 110 7.21 -1.91 -8.28
C LYS A 110 5.86 -1.90 -9.00
N SER A 111 5.33 -3.08 -9.33
CA SER A 111 4.09 -3.22 -10.09
C SER A 111 3.27 -4.39 -9.56
N THR A 112 1.98 -4.14 -9.35
CA THR A 112 1.01 -5.19 -9.04
C THR A 112 -0.26 -5.01 -9.85
N ASN A 113 -0.88 -6.09 -10.33
CA ASN A 113 -2.21 -5.95 -10.93
C ASN A 113 -3.26 -5.86 -9.83
N GLU A 114 -3.32 -6.84 -8.94
CA GLU A 114 -4.33 -6.87 -7.88
C GLU A 114 -3.73 -7.15 -6.50
N MET A 115 -4.24 -6.43 -5.51
CA MET A 115 -3.87 -6.57 -4.11
C MET A 115 -5.11 -6.50 -3.24
N ARG A 116 -5.32 -7.51 -2.40
CA ARG A 116 -6.50 -7.67 -1.55
C ARG A 116 -6.11 -8.11 -0.15
N ASP A 117 -6.88 -7.68 0.84
CA ASP A 117 -6.80 -8.15 2.23
C ASP A 117 -5.39 -7.97 2.82
N TRP A 118 -5.00 -6.71 2.96
CA TRP A 118 -3.70 -6.36 3.53
C TRP A 118 -3.82 -5.97 5.00
N GLY A 119 -2.96 -6.53 5.83
CA GLY A 119 -2.89 -6.27 7.26
C GLY A 119 -2.16 -4.96 7.60
N GLU A 120 -2.15 -4.62 8.88
CA GLU A 120 -1.58 -3.36 9.35
C GLU A 120 -0.06 -3.28 9.13
N THR A 121 0.44 -2.07 8.86
CA THR A 121 1.87 -1.80 8.75
C THR A 121 2.26 -0.62 9.64
N LEU A 122 3.31 -0.76 10.45
CA LEU A 122 3.72 0.35 11.31
C LEU A 122 4.41 1.44 10.48
N LEU A 123 5.51 1.12 9.81
CA LEU A 123 6.25 2.08 8.98
C LEU A 123 6.35 1.58 7.54
N LEU A 124 5.80 2.35 6.61
CA LEU A 124 5.86 2.09 5.18
C LEU A 124 6.48 3.28 4.44
N ARG A 125 7.55 3.01 3.69
CA ARG A 125 8.20 4.05 2.88
C ARG A 125 7.59 4.21 1.49
N GLU A 126 7.43 3.13 0.75
CA GLU A 126 6.85 3.12 -0.61
C GLU A 126 6.00 1.87 -0.73
N LEU A 127 4.70 2.00 -1.00
CA LEU A 127 3.88 0.82 -1.24
C LEU A 127 4.17 0.29 -2.64
N THR A 128 3.72 0.99 -3.68
CA THR A 128 3.92 0.56 -5.08
C THR A 128 4.36 1.71 -5.97
N LYS A 129 4.88 1.43 -7.17
CA LYS A 129 4.94 2.48 -8.22
C LYS A 129 3.64 2.52 -9.02
N SER A 130 3.08 1.35 -9.31
CA SER A 130 1.85 1.20 -10.08
C SER A 130 1.04 0.02 -9.53
N THR A 131 -0.26 0.23 -9.36
CA THR A 131 -1.20 -0.84 -9.06
C THR A 131 -2.48 -0.65 -9.89
N ASN A 132 -3.05 -1.72 -10.46
CA ASN A 132 -4.34 -1.58 -11.13
C ASN A 132 -5.45 -1.51 -10.09
N GLU A 133 -5.56 -2.52 -9.23
CA GLU A 133 -6.61 -2.61 -8.22
C GLU A 133 -6.05 -2.88 -6.84
N MET A 134 -6.59 -2.17 -5.86
CA MET A 134 -6.30 -2.42 -4.47
C MET A 134 -7.56 -2.35 -3.61
N ARG A 135 -7.76 -3.35 -2.77
CA ARG A 135 -8.95 -3.51 -1.92
C ARG A 135 -8.57 -3.96 -0.53
N ASP A 136 -9.35 -3.54 0.46
CA ASP A 136 -9.30 -4.04 1.84
C ASP A 136 -7.90 -3.92 2.46
N TRP A 137 -7.43 -2.68 2.58
CA TRP A 137 -6.11 -2.40 3.14
C TRP A 137 -6.20 -1.90 4.58
N GLY A 138 -5.49 -2.55 5.49
CA GLY A 138 -5.43 -2.20 6.91
C GLY A 138 -4.68 -0.89 7.18
N GLY A 139 -4.88 -0.31 8.36
CA GLY A 139 -4.27 0.97 8.70
C GLY A 139 -2.74 0.98 8.64
N THR A 140 -2.18 2.18 8.43
CA THR A 140 -0.71 2.40 8.50
C THR A 140 -0.39 3.52 9.48
N LEU A 141 0.58 3.34 10.37
CA LEU A 141 0.95 4.43 11.28
C LEU A 141 1.68 5.54 10.52
N LEU A 142 2.82 5.23 9.92
CA LEU A 142 3.60 6.20 9.15
C LEU A 142 3.76 5.72 7.70
N LEU A 143 3.20 6.48 6.76
CA LEU A 143 3.32 6.24 5.33
C LEU A 143 3.98 7.43 4.64
N ARG A 144 5.09 7.18 3.93
CA ARG A 144 5.77 8.24 3.17
C ARG A 144 5.17 8.44 1.77
N GLU A 145 5.03 7.37 1.00
CA GLU A 145 4.48 7.42 -0.36
C GLU A 145 3.64 6.15 -0.55
N LEU A 146 2.35 6.31 -0.84
CA LEU A 146 1.53 5.15 -1.22
C LEU A 146 1.93 4.72 -2.63
N THR A 147 1.67 5.54 -3.63
CA THR A 147 1.93 5.16 -5.02
C THR A 147 2.23 6.33 -5.93
N LYS A 148 2.72 6.04 -7.14
CA LYS A 148 2.68 7.02 -8.23
C LYS A 148 1.36 6.95 -8.99
N SER A 149 0.80 5.76 -9.18
CA SER A 149 -0.42 5.56 -9.95
C SER A 149 -1.23 4.38 -9.42
N ILE A 150 -2.53 4.60 -9.25
CA ILE A 150 -3.53 3.55 -9.01
C ILE A 150 -4.69 3.74 -9.99
N ASN A 151 -5.22 2.66 -10.57
CA ASN A 151 -6.50 2.78 -11.29
C ASN A 151 -7.66 2.80 -10.29
N GLU A 152 -7.79 1.77 -9.47
CA GLU A 152 -8.87 1.66 -8.48
C GLU A 152 -8.35 1.35 -7.08
N MET A 153 -8.89 2.09 -6.12
CA MET A 153 -8.68 1.89 -4.69
C MET A 153 -10.02 1.83 -3.97
N ARG A 154 -10.20 0.80 -3.14
CA ARG A 154 -11.37 0.63 -2.29
C ARG A 154 -10.96 0.20 -0.89
N ASP A 155 -11.69 0.66 0.12
CA ASP A 155 -11.60 0.19 1.49
C ASP A 155 -10.18 0.30 2.08
N TRP A 156 -9.67 1.52 2.18
CA TRP A 156 -8.38 1.79 2.81
C TRP A 156 -8.57 2.25 4.27
N GLY A 157 -7.90 1.59 5.21
CA GLY A 157 -7.93 1.91 6.62
C GLY A 157 -7.22 3.23 6.98
N GLY A 158 -7.51 3.78 8.16
CA GLY A 158 -6.94 5.08 8.56
C GLY A 158 -5.41 5.11 8.58
N THR A 159 -4.84 6.31 8.41
CA THR A 159 -3.39 6.55 8.49
C THR A 159 -3.06 7.66 9.47
N LEU A 160 -2.09 7.47 10.36
CA LEU A 160 -1.74 8.55 11.30
C LEU A 160 -0.99 9.66 10.57
N LEU A 161 0.17 9.36 9.99
CA LEU A 161 0.97 10.34 9.24
C LEU A 161 1.15 9.87 7.80
N LEU A 162 0.64 10.65 6.86
CA LEU A 162 0.81 10.44 5.42
C LEU A 162 1.51 11.64 4.78
N ARG A 163 2.64 11.39 4.11
CA ARG A 163 3.35 12.45 3.40
C ARG A 163 2.80 12.67 1.99
N GLU A 164 2.72 11.64 1.18
CA GLU A 164 2.19 11.72 -0.19
C GLU A 164 1.32 10.50 -0.43
N LEU A 165 0.04 10.72 -0.74
CA LEU A 165 -0.84 9.62 -1.13
C LEU A 165 -0.50 9.19 -2.56
N THR A 166 -0.83 9.99 -3.58
CA THR A 166 -0.54 9.58 -4.96
C THR A 166 -0.28 10.74 -5.90
N LYS A 167 0.39 10.47 -7.03
CA LYS A 167 0.39 11.43 -8.13
C LYS A 167 -0.90 11.34 -8.94
N SER A 168 -1.38 10.14 -9.20
CA SER A 168 -2.59 9.92 -10.00
C SER A 168 -3.43 8.78 -9.43
N ILE A 169 -4.74 8.99 -9.42
CA ILE A 169 -5.71 7.92 -9.18
C ILE A 169 -6.92 8.10 -10.08
N ASN A 170 -7.44 7.03 -10.68
CA ASN A 170 -8.69 7.14 -11.43
C ASN A 170 -9.87 7.14 -10.46
N GLU A 171 -10.01 6.09 -9.65
CA GLU A 171 -11.11 5.96 -8.69
C GLU A 171 -10.60 5.64 -7.28
N MET A 172 -11.12 6.39 -6.31
CA MET A 172 -10.97 6.11 -4.89
C MET A 172 -12.33 6.05 -4.21
N ARG A 173 -12.55 5.01 -3.42
CA ARG A 173 -13.75 4.83 -2.59
C ARG A 173 -13.34 4.37 -1.19
N ASP A 174 -14.07 4.83 -0.19
CA ASP A 174 -13.99 4.35 1.19
C ASP A 174 -12.58 4.46 1.78
N TRP A 175 -12.12 5.70 1.96
CA TRP A 175 -10.84 5.98 2.60
C TRP A 175 -11.03 6.38 4.07
N GLY A 176 -10.36 5.68 4.99
CA GLY A 176 -10.38 5.96 6.42
C GLY A 176 -9.68 7.27 6.80
N GLY A 177 -10.05 7.87 7.93
CA GLY A 177 -9.52 9.17 8.34
C GLY A 177 -7.98 9.23 8.44
N THR A 178 -7.43 10.43 8.26
CA THR A 178 -5.98 10.70 8.38
C THR A 178 -5.68 11.80 9.38
N LEU A 179 -4.73 11.61 10.31
CA LEU A 179 -4.42 12.68 11.27
C LEU A 179 -3.66 13.80 10.57
N LEU A 180 -2.46 13.52 10.04
CA LEU A 180 -1.66 14.50 9.31
C LEU A 180 -1.43 14.03 7.88
N LEU A 181 -1.92 14.81 6.92
CA LEU A 181 -1.69 14.60 5.50
C LEU A 181 -0.97 15.81 4.92
N ARG A 182 0.19 15.57 4.30
CA ARG A 182 0.93 16.65 3.63
C ARG A 182 0.40 16.88 2.21
N GLU A 183 0.37 15.86 1.36
CA GLU A 183 -0.07 15.98 -0.02
C GLU A 183 -1.02 14.81 -0.35
N LEU A 184 -2.27 15.12 -0.72
CA LEU A 184 -3.23 14.11 -1.15
C LEU A 184 -2.93 13.67 -2.60
N THR A 185 -3.36 14.41 -3.62
CA THR A 185 -3.09 13.98 -5.01
C THR A 185 -2.68 15.10 -5.95
N LYS A 186 -2.03 14.74 -7.06
CA LYS A 186 -1.91 15.68 -8.19
C LYS A 186 -3.10 15.59 -9.14
N SER A 187 -3.69 14.42 -9.30
CA SER A 187 -4.86 14.22 -10.16
C SER A 187 -5.69 13.05 -9.66
N THR A 188 -7.00 13.26 -9.63
CA THR A 188 -8.01 12.26 -9.32
C THR A 188 -9.18 12.40 -10.30
N ASN A 189 -9.71 11.32 -10.85
CA ASN A 189 -10.97 11.44 -11.61
C ASN A 189 -12.14 11.43 -10.63
N GLU A 190 -12.27 10.38 -9.82
CA GLU A 190 -13.37 10.23 -8.86
C GLU A 190 -12.86 9.93 -7.45
N MET A 191 -13.43 10.63 -6.48
CA MET A 191 -13.23 10.38 -5.06
C MET A 191 -14.58 10.35 -4.34
N ARG A 192 -14.82 9.26 -3.60
CA ARG A 192 -16.04 9.06 -2.80
C ARG A 192 -15.67 8.56 -1.41
N ASP A 193 -16.45 8.99 -0.42
CA ASP A 193 -16.40 8.48 0.95
C ASP A 193 -15.02 8.61 1.60
N TRP A 194 -14.55 9.86 1.73
CA TRP A 194 -13.29 10.15 2.41
C TRP A 194 -13.52 10.51 3.88
N GLY A 195 -12.88 9.78 4.78
CA GLY A 195 -12.90 10.04 6.22
C GLY A 195 -12.20 11.35 6.60
N GLY A 196 -12.55 11.92 7.76
CA GLY A 196 -12.03 13.23 8.16
C GLY A 196 -10.49 13.32 8.23
N THR A 197 -9.96 14.54 8.08
CA THR A 197 -8.52 14.83 8.18
C THR A 197 -8.24 15.95 9.16
N LEU A 198 -7.40 15.74 10.17
CA LEU A 198 -7.13 16.81 11.15
C LEU A 198 -6.32 17.94 10.50
N LEU A 199 -5.15 17.63 9.96
CA LEU A 199 -4.29 18.60 9.30
C LEU A 199 -3.99 18.17 7.88
N LEU A 200 -4.44 18.98 6.92
CA LEU A 200 -4.14 18.81 5.52
C LEU A 200 -3.35 20.01 5.01
N ARG A 201 -2.13 19.77 4.50
CA ARG A 201 -1.33 20.85 3.93
C ARG A 201 -1.78 21.16 2.51
N GLU A 202 -1.79 20.18 1.62
CA GLU A 202 -2.15 20.34 0.21
C GLU A 202 -3.14 19.24 -0.19
N LEU A 203 -4.36 19.64 -0.59
CA LEU A 203 -5.38 18.71 -1.07
C LEU A 203 -5.01 18.21 -2.47
N THR A 204 -5.50 18.84 -3.53
CA THR A 204 -5.36 18.27 -4.85
C THR A 204 -4.85 19.28 -5.85
N LYS A 205 -4.11 18.81 -6.86
CA LYS A 205 -4.15 19.48 -8.15
C LYS A 205 -5.51 19.13 -8.78
N SER A 206 -5.75 18.18 -9.69
CA SER A 206 -7.08 18.08 -10.38
C SER A 206 -8.01 17.10 -9.73
N THR A 207 -9.30 17.45 -9.63
CA THR A 207 -10.36 16.45 -9.38
C THR A 207 -11.51 16.66 -10.36
N ASN A 208 -12.03 15.60 -10.99
CA ASN A 208 -13.27 15.75 -11.76
C ASN A 208 -14.47 15.70 -10.81
N GLU A 209 -14.58 14.65 -10.00
CA GLU A 209 -15.69 14.46 -9.07
C GLU A 209 -15.21 14.15 -7.65
N MET A 210 -15.87 14.81 -6.69
CA MET A 210 -15.64 14.61 -5.27
C MET A 210 -16.98 14.54 -4.52
N ARG A 211 -17.21 13.45 -3.79
CA ARG A 211 -18.45 13.20 -3.04
C ARG A 211 -18.14 12.69 -1.64
N ASP A 212 -18.98 13.05 -0.68
CA ASP A 212 -18.94 12.53 0.69
C ASP A 212 -17.57 12.70 1.37
N TRP A 213 -17.12 13.96 1.45
CA TRP A 213 -15.87 14.29 2.13
C TRP A 213 -16.10 14.66 3.59
N GLY A 214 -15.41 13.96 4.48
CA GLY A 214 -15.43 14.16 5.93
C GLY A 214 -14.85 15.51 6.38
N GLU A 215 -14.91 15.78 7.67
CA GLU A 215 -14.46 17.08 8.20
C GLU A 215 -12.93 17.25 8.07
N THR A 216 -12.49 18.45 7.68
CA THR A 216 -11.08 18.84 7.74
C THR A 216 -10.87 19.97 8.76
N LEU A 217 -10.06 19.78 9.80
CA LEU A 217 -9.87 20.85 10.80
C LEU A 217 -9.05 22.01 10.22
N LEU A 218 -7.80 21.78 9.80
CA LEU A 218 -6.97 22.79 9.14
C LEU A 218 -6.61 22.35 7.72
N LEU A 219 -6.90 23.22 6.74
CA LEU A 219 -6.43 23.11 5.38
C LEU A 219 -5.54 24.30 5.05
N ARG A 220 -4.26 24.06 4.77
CA ARG A 220 -3.34 25.16 4.43
C ARG A 220 -3.57 25.65 3.00
N GLU A 221 -3.46 24.75 2.03
CA GLU A 221 -3.54 25.08 0.60
C GLU A 221 -4.58 24.18 -0.05
N LEU A 222 -5.74 24.77 -0.37
CA LEU A 222 -6.67 24.18 -1.31
C LEU A 222 -6.25 24.60 -2.71
N THR A 223 -5.43 23.78 -3.34
CA THR A 223 -5.20 23.97 -4.77
C THR A 223 -6.43 23.41 -5.53
N LYS A 224 -6.92 24.16 -6.52
CA LYS A 224 -7.46 23.71 -7.84
C LYS A 224 -8.96 23.67 -8.23
N SER A 225 -9.06 23.73 -9.56
CA SER A 225 -10.07 23.23 -10.50
C SER A 225 -10.64 21.87 -10.11
N THR A 226 -11.89 21.92 -9.66
CA THR A 226 -12.78 20.78 -9.48
C THR A 226 -13.99 20.99 -10.36
N ASN A 227 -14.41 19.97 -11.12
CA ASN A 227 -15.62 20.09 -11.93
C ASN A 227 -16.86 20.00 -11.05
N GLU A 228 -16.95 18.94 -10.24
CA GLU A 228 -18.09 18.66 -9.36
C GLU A 228 -17.65 18.33 -7.93
N MET A 229 -18.33 18.97 -6.98
CA MET A 229 -18.12 18.75 -5.55
C MET A 229 -19.47 18.69 -4.83
N ARG A 230 -19.72 17.56 -4.14
CA ARG A 230 -20.97 17.29 -3.40
C ARG A 230 -20.66 16.80 -1.99
N ASP A 231 -21.54 17.15 -1.04
CA ASP A 231 -21.56 16.61 0.32
C ASP A 231 -20.22 16.77 1.08
N TRP A 232 -19.67 17.98 1.03
CA TRP A 232 -18.47 18.35 1.80
C TRP A 232 -18.86 18.84 3.20
N ARG A 233 -18.49 18.09 4.23
CA ARG A 233 -18.89 18.38 5.62
C ARG A 233 -18.25 19.64 6.21
N GLY A 234 -17.16 20.12 5.64
CA GLY A 234 -16.61 21.44 5.95
C GLY A 234 -15.12 21.42 6.26
N THR A 235 -14.54 22.63 6.18
CA THR A 235 -13.21 22.92 6.72
C THR A 235 -13.35 24.01 7.78
N LEU A 236 -12.77 23.81 8.95
CA LEU A 236 -12.85 24.81 10.03
C LEU A 236 -11.95 26.02 9.77
N LEU A 237 -10.71 25.80 9.30
CA LEU A 237 -9.80 26.86 8.91
C LEU A 237 -9.14 26.56 7.56
N LEU A 238 -9.30 27.48 6.61
CA LEU A 238 -8.68 27.44 5.28
C LEU A 238 -7.78 28.66 5.12
N ARG A 239 -6.48 28.43 4.89
CA ARG A 239 -5.51 29.53 4.80
C ARG A 239 -5.39 30.12 3.39
N GLU A 240 -5.29 29.28 2.37
CA GLU A 240 -5.12 29.72 0.98
C GLU A 240 -6.06 28.95 0.04
N LEU A 241 -6.78 29.71 -0.78
CA LEU A 241 -7.69 29.21 -1.81
C LEU A 241 -7.28 29.77 -3.19
N THR A 242 -6.94 28.89 -4.13
CA THR A 242 -6.72 29.28 -5.54
C THR A 242 -7.72 28.54 -6.43
N LYS A 243 -8.73 29.24 -6.97
CA LYS A 243 -9.94 28.60 -7.55
C LYS A 243 -10.20 28.87 -9.04
N SER A 244 -10.57 27.81 -9.75
CA SER A 244 -11.71 27.77 -10.68
C SER A 244 -12.59 26.59 -10.24
N THR A 245 -13.92 26.70 -10.22
CA THR A 245 -14.82 25.58 -9.91
C THR A 245 -16.06 25.77 -10.76
N ASN A 246 -16.50 24.73 -11.46
CA ASN A 246 -17.66 24.84 -12.35
C ASN A 246 -18.97 24.66 -11.57
N GLU A 247 -19.06 23.69 -10.65
CA GLU A 247 -20.27 23.43 -9.86
C GLU A 247 -19.98 23.06 -8.39
N ARG A 248 -20.81 23.54 -7.46
CA ARG A 248 -20.68 23.30 -6.01
C ARG A 248 -22.05 23.13 -5.36
N LEU A 249 -22.26 22.02 -4.66
CA LEU A 249 -23.48 21.74 -3.88
C LEU A 249 -23.12 21.24 -2.47
N GLY A 250 -23.83 21.73 -1.44
CA GLY A 250 -23.70 21.23 -0.06
C GLY A 250 -22.41 21.60 0.67
N TRP A 251 -21.87 22.82 0.49
CA TRP A 251 -20.62 23.26 1.12
C TRP A 251 -20.88 24.12 2.36
N ASN A 252 -20.41 23.69 3.53
CA ASN A 252 -20.43 24.49 4.78
C ASN A 252 -19.01 24.93 5.15
N THR A 253 -18.72 26.24 5.15
CA THR A 253 -17.46 26.79 5.67
C THR A 253 -17.72 28.03 6.50
N SER A 254 -17.16 28.05 7.72
CA SER A 254 -16.89 29.28 8.46
C SER A 254 -15.52 29.80 8.03
N VAL A 255 -15.47 30.69 7.04
CA VAL A 255 -14.20 31.31 6.62
C VAL A 255 -13.91 32.49 7.54
N GLN A 256 -12.78 32.46 8.23
CA GLN A 256 -12.22 33.63 8.90
C GLN A 256 -11.01 34.05 8.06
N GLU A 257 -11.21 35.07 7.21
CA GLU A 257 -10.14 35.66 6.39
C GLU A 257 -9.34 36.62 7.28
N ASP A 258 -8.12 36.24 7.66
CA ASP A 258 -7.19 37.18 8.27
C ASP A 258 -6.46 37.96 7.14
N HIS A 259 -6.72 39.27 7.08
CA HIS A 259 -6.12 40.24 6.16
C HIS A 259 -4.63 40.51 6.44
#